data_AF-A0AAU4H515-F1
#
_entry.id   AF-A0AAU4H515-F1
#
_cell.length_a   1.000
_cell.length_b   1.000
_cell.length_c   1.000
_cell.angle_alpha   90.00
_cell.angle_beta   90.00
_cell.angle_gamma   90.00
#
_symmetry.space_group_name_H-M   'P 1'
#
loop_
_entity.id
_entity.type
_entity.pdbx_description
1 polymer ?
#
loop_
_entity_poly.entity_id
_entity_poly.type
_entity_poly.pdbx_seq_one_letter_code
_entity_poly.pdbx_strand_id
1 'polypeptide(L)'
;MAQEIDITRYTPSVAEVDGAQRPVLIPERRWYDALLSTEADAAIDRWNEKVFQDLNSPTASADCWTWTAALSADGYGEFSLGGQKARAHHILWSLEHGSPPQFVFGPKGWEQVHVGHLCHDQDETCEGGPQCRHRQCVNPDHLALQSHSANIRAGHAGEHHRRKTECPSGHAYVEHGFVYTDPRGTTRRYCRACQSGQRAAEFVGSRKLLGVAA
;
A
#
# COMPACT_ATOMS: atom_id res chain seq x y z
N MET A 1 -14.58 18.11 5.21
CA MET A 1 -13.73 18.85 6.15
C MET A 1 -12.30 18.53 5.74
N ALA A 2 -11.60 19.49 5.11
CA ALA A 2 -10.18 19.30 4.83
C ALA A 2 -9.48 19.14 6.18
N GLN A 3 -8.68 18.08 6.34
CA GLN A 3 -7.93 17.88 7.57
C GLN A 3 -6.88 18.99 7.64
N GLU A 4 -6.94 19.81 8.67
CA GLU A 4 -5.96 20.89 8.88
C GLU A 4 -4.61 20.24 9.22
N ILE A 5 -3.61 20.45 8.37
CA ILE A 5 -2.28 19.87 8.55
C ILE A 5 -1.46 20.86 9.38
N ASP A 6 -1.01 20.42 10.55
CA ASP A 6 -0.03 21.15 11.35
C ASP A 6 1.34 21.09 10.67
N ILE A 7 1.60 22.06 9.79
CA ILE A 7 2.82 22.13 8.97
C ILE A 7 4.10 22.23 9.80
N THR A 8 4.01 22.63 11.09
CA THR A 8 5.18 22.82 11.96
C THR A 8 5.92 21.52 12.29
N ARG A 9 5.26 20.37 12.06
CA ARG A 9 5.83 19.02 12.27
C ARG A 9 6.58 18.46 11.07
N TYR A 10 6.75 19.26 10.02
CA TYR A 10 7.30 18.81 8.75
C TYR A 10 8.37 19.76 8.25
N THR A 11 9.34 19.21 7.54
CA THR A 11 10.32 19.96 6.76
C THR A 11 9.76 20.23 5.36
N PRO A 12 9.53 21.49 4.96
CA PRO A 12 9.15 21.83 3.59
C PRO A 12 10.28 21.55 2.61
N SER A 13 9.95 20.96 1.47
CA SER A 13 10.90 20.67 0.39
C SER A 13 10.20 20.66 -0.98
N VAL A 14 10.92 20.25 -2.01
CA VAL A 14 10.41 19.98 -3.36
C VAL A 14 10.86 18.58 -3.77
N ALA A 15 9.94 17.80 -4.35
CA ALA A 15 10.24 16.48 -4.89
C ALA A 15 9.44 16.22 -6.16
N GLU A 16 9.91 15.28 -6.98
CA GLU A 16 9.13 14.79 -8.11
C GLU A 16 7.99 13.91 -7.62
N VAL A 17 6.75 14.34 -7.85
CA VAL A 17 5.54 13.57 -7.50
C VAL A 17 4.62 13.59 -8.72
N ASP A 18 4.17 12.40 -9.16
CA ASP A 18 3.41 12.22 -10.40
C ASP A 18 4.15 12.75 -11.65
N GLY A 19 5.49 12.65 -11.68
CA GLY A 19 6.33 13.10 -12.79
C GLY A 19 6.52 14.63 -12.90
N ALA A 20 6.18 15.38 -11.85
CA ALA A 20 6.39 16.83 -11.79
C ALA A 20 7.01 17.25 -10.46
N GLN A 21 7.87 18.28 -10.48
CA GLN A 21 8.43 18.88 -9.27
C GLN A 21 7.35 19.64 -8.51
N ARG A 22 7.09 19.25 -7.26
CA ARG A 22 5.98 19.77 -6.45
C ARG A 22 6.42 20.05 -5.01
N PRO A 23 5.81 21.06 -4.34
CA PRO A 23 6.05 21.30 -2.93
C PRO A 23 5.59 20.10 -2.09
N VAL A 24 6.44 19.67 -1.17
CA VAL A 24 6.19 18.52 -0.30
C VAL A 24 6.50 18.83 1.16
N LEU A 25 5.93 18.03 2.06
CA LEU A 25 6.20 18.05 3.50
C LEU A 25 6.78 16.72 3.92
N ILE A 26 8.02 16.74 4.43
CA ILE A 26 8.76 15.56 4.89
C ILE A 26 8.64 15.45 6.41
N PRO A 27 8.13 14.33 6.96
CA PRO A 27 8.09 14.12 8.40
C PRO A 27 9.44 13.64 8.94
N GLU A 28 9.69 13.89 10.21
CA GLU A 28 10.71 13.17 10.97
C GLU A 28 10.31 11.68 11.10
N ARG A 29 11.25 10.78 10.84
CA ARG A 29 11.01 9.33 10.88
C ARG A 29 12.15 8.65 11.61
N ARG A 30 11.86 8.10 12.81
CA ARG A 30 12.86 7.38 13.61
C ARG A 30 13.53 6.24 12.88
N TRP A 31 12.81 5.52 12.02
CA TRP A 31 13.42 4.47 11.21
C TRP A 31 14.40 5.03 10.17
N TYR A 32 14.17 6.23 9.64
CA TYR A 32 15.07 6.88 8.69
C TYR A 32 16.31 7.44 9.41
N ASP A 33 16.14 8.03 10.59
CA ASP A 33 17.27 8.48 11.41
C ASP A 33 18.17 7.28 11.80
N ALA A 34 17.56 6.14 12.13
CA ALA A 34 18.28 4.90 12.40
C ALA A 34 18.92 4.27 11.15
N LEU A 35 18.45 4.59 9.94
CA LEU A 35 19.08 4.18 8.68
C LEU A 35 20.37 4.98 8.40
N LEU A 36 20.42 6.24 8.86
CA LEU A 36 21.57 7.13 8.68
C LEU A 36 22.59 7.05 9.82
N SER A 37 22.32 6.28 10.87
CA SER A 37 23.22 6.18 12.03
C SER A 37 24.39 5.22 11.76
N THR A 38 25.48 5.36 12.51
CA THR A 38 26.62 4.42 12.46
C THR A 38 26.28 3.02 13.00
N GLU A 39 25.10 2.84 13.59
CA GLU A 39 24.57 1.52 13.98
C GLU A 39 23.84 0.82 12.82
N ALA A 40 23.69 1.51 11.67
CA ALA A 40 22.97 1.03 10.51
C ALA A 40 23.68 -0.14 9.82
N ASP A 41 25.00 -0.28 9.91
CA ASP A 41 25.74 -1.32 9.18
C ASP A 41 25.19 -2.73 9.46
N ALA A 42 25.05 -3.10 10.73
CA ALA A 42 24.47 -4.40 11.11
C ALA A 42 22.99 -4.53 10.72
N ALA A 43 22.26 -3.42 10.66
CA ALA A 43 20.87 -3.42 10.22
C ALA A 43 20.74 -3.53 8.70
N ILE A 44 21.65 -2.91 7.94
CA ILE A 44 21.76 -2.94 6.49
C ILE A 44 22.24 -4.32 6.03
N ASP A 45 23.17 -4.96 6.73
CA ASP A 45 23.58 -6.34 6.45
C ASP A 45 22.41 -7.32 6.60
N ARG A 46 21.71 -7.25 7.74
CA ARG A 46 20.49 -8.04 8.01
C ARG A 46 19.35 -7.70 7.05
N TRP A 47 19.37 -6.52 6.44
CA TRP A 47 18.43 -6.11 5.41
C TRP A 47 18.79 -6.74 4.06
N ASN A 48 20.06 -6.66 3.65
CA ASN A 48 20.56 -7.19 2.38
C ASN A 48 20.33 -8.69 2.25
N GLU A 49 20.45 -9.45 3.34
CA GLU A 49 20.11 -10.89 3.38
C GLU A 49 18.65 -11.20 3.00
N LYS A 50 17.75 -10.21 3.02
CA LYS A 50 16.30 -10.35 2.81
C LYS A 50 15.84 -9.86 1.44
N VAL A 51 16.74 -9.28 0.65
CA VAL A 51 16.45 -8.81 -0.71
C VAL A 51 16.99 -9.85 -1.69
N PHE A 52 16.08 -10.56 -2.35
CA PHE A 52 16.45 -11.50 -3.40
C PHE A 52 16.31 -10.81 -4.76
N GLN A 53 17.44 -10.53 -5.41
CA GLN A 53 17.49 -10.04 -6.79
C GLN A 53 17.33 -11.25 -7.71
N ASP A 54 16.09 -11.62 -8.01
CA ASP A 54 15.81 -12.75 -8.89
C ASP A 54 15.99 -12.32 -10.34
N LEU A 55 17.16 -12.61 -10.94
CA LEU A 55 17.36 -12.44 -12.38
C LEU A 55 16.50 -13.40 -13.23
N ASN A 56 15.71 -14.30 -12.62
CA ASN A 56 14.86 -15.29 -13.30
C ASN A 56 13.49 -15.50 -12.64
N SER A 57 12.85 -14.45 -12.11
CA SER A 57 11.46 -14.60 -11.61
C SER A 57 10.48 -14.73 -12.79
N PRO A 58 9.66 -15.80 -12.85
CA PRO A 58 8.67 -15.96 -13.92
C PRO A 58 7.42 -15.08 -13.73
N THR A 59 7.27 -14.35 -12.60
CA THR A 59 6.20 -13.36 -12.38
C THR A 59 6.61 -12.34 -11.32
N ALA A 60 6.30 -11.06 -11.56
CA ALA A 60 7.12 -9.88 -11.25
C ALA A 60 8.22 -9.77 -12.30
N SER A 61 8.26 -8.69 -13.08
CA SER A 61 9.17 -8.51 -14.23
C SER A 61 10.56 -9.06 -13.91
N ALA A 62 11.29 -9.58 -14.91
CA ALA A 62 12.63 -10.18 -14.73
C ALA A 62 13.65 -9.31 -13.95
N ASP A 63 13.28 -8.07 -13.62
CA ASP A 63 14.03 -7.04 -12.93
C ASP A 63 13.49 -6.69 -11.51
N CYS A 64 12.48 -7.39 -10.97
CA CYS A 64 11.96 -7.12 -9.62
C CYS A 64 12.86 -7.69 -8.51
N TRP A 65 13.16 -6.86 -7.49
CA TRP A 65 13.88 -7.32 -6.29
C TRP A 65 12.88 -7.72 -5.21
N THR A 66 12.79 -9.01 -4.93
CA THR A 66 11.76 -9.57 -4.04
C THR A 66 12.19 -9.53 -2.58
N TRP A 67 11.35 -8.95 -1.72
CA TRP A 67 11.49 -9.04 -0.27
C TRP A 67 11.03 -10.39 0.24
N THR A 68 11.91 -11.12 0.94
CA THR A 68 11.65 -12.51 1.37
C THR A 68 11.32 -12.65 2.86
N ALA A 69 11.30 -11.55 3.61
CA ALA A 69 11.03 -11.57 5.05
C ALA A 69 9.57 -11.18 5.39
N ALA A 70 9.34 -10.66 6.59
CA ALA A 70 8.01 -10.38 7.11
C ALA A 70 7.18 -9.51 6.15
N LEU A 71 5.92 -9.91 5.94
CA LEU A 71 4.92 -9.17 5.18
C LEU A 71 3.83 -8.65 6.12
N SER A 72 3.27 -7.50 5.76
CA SER A 72 2.04 -6.99 6.38
C SER A 72 0.80 -7.76 5.92
N ALA A 73 -0.33 -7.54 6.59
CA ALA A 73 -1.62 -8.14 6.20
C ALA A 73 -2.05 -7.82 4.75
N ASP A 74 -1.57 -6.71 4.19
CA ASP A 74 -1.88 -6.26 2.83
C ASP A 74 -0.82 -6.66 1.78
N GLY A 75 0.13 -7.53 2.15
CA GLY A 75 1.11 -8.13 1.23
C GLY A 75 2.43 -7.37 1.06
N TYR A 76 2.57 -6.19 1.65
CA TYR A 76 3.81 -5.41 1.56
C TYR A 76 4.88 -5.90 2.52
N GLY A 77 6.14 -5.91 2.07
CA GLY A 77 7.29 -6.16 2.94
C GLY A 77 7.40 -5.17 4.10
N GLU A 78 7.76 -5.67 5.28
CA GLU A 78 8.01 -4.90 6.49
C GLU A 78 9.39 -5.22 7.07
N PHE A 79 10.01 -4.20 7.67
CA PHE A 79 11.24 -4.34 8.43
C PHE A 79 11.23 -3.42 9.64
N SER A 80 11.73 -3.94 10.77
CA SER A 80 11.88 -3.16 11.99
C SER A 80 13.26 -2.54 12.07
N LEU A 81 13.29 -1.21 12.12
CA LEU A 81 14.49 -0.38 12.21
C LEU A 81 14.25 0.77 13.20
N GLY A 82 15.22 1.06 14.08
CA GLY A 82 15.06 2.10 15.11
C GLY A 82 13.89 1.87 16.08
N GLY A 83 13.47 0.62 16.28
CA GLY A 83 12.29 0.26 17.08
C GLY A 83 10.95 0.57 16.42
N GLN A 84 10.94 0.96 15.14
CA GLN A 84 9.74 1.26 14.37
C GLN A 84 9.63 0.30 13.18
N LYS A 85 8.41 -0.14 12.86
CA LYS A 85 8.14 -0.85 11.60
C LYS A 85 8.12 0.12 10.44
N ALA A 86 8.86 -0.18 9.38
CA ALA A 86 8.84 0.54 8.13
C ALA A 86 8.49 -0.41 6.98
N ARG A 87 7.95 0.16 5.91
CA ARG A 87 7.73 -0.56 4.65
C ARG A 87 9.09 -0.86 4.02
N ALA A 88 9.24 -2.09 3.54
CA ALA A 88 10.49 -2.55 2.97
C ALA A 88 10.95 -1.65 1.80
N HIS A 89 10.09 -1.43 0.82
CA HIS A 89 10.39 -0.59 -0.34
C HIS A 89 10.67 0.89 0.02
N HIS A 90 10.12 1.41 1.13
CA HIS A 90 10.45 2.77 1.60
C HIS A 90 11.90 2.86 2.08
N ILE A 91 12.42 1.82 2.74
CA ILE A 91 13.81 1.83 3.22
C ILE A 91 14.77 1.90 2.04
N LEU A 92 14.59 1.05 1.02
CA LEU A 92 15.49 1.02 -0.12
C LEU A 92 15.39 2.29 -0.97
N TRP A 93 14.16 2.77 -1.21
CA TRP A 93 13.95 4.07 -1.86
C TRP A 93 14.66 5.21 -1.10
N SER A 94 14.59 5.18 0.24
CA SER A 94 15.21 6.20 1.09
C SER A 94 16.72 6.22 1.11
N LEU A 95 17.39 5.11 0.80
CA LEU A 95 18.86 5.09 0.71
C LEU A 95 19.36 5.99 -0.43
N GLU A 96 18.57 6.14 -1.50
CA GLU A 96 18.93 6.94 -2.67
C GLU A 96 18.29 8.34 -2.65
N HIS A 97 17.09 8.48 -2.07
CA HIS A 97 16.27 9.69 -2.20
C HIS A 97 15.99 10.41 -0.88
N GLY A 98 16.38 9.82 0.25
CA GLY A 98 16.11 10.31 1.59
C GLY A 98 14.71 9.98 2.12
N SER A 99 14.28 10.64 3.21
CA SER A 99 12.98 10.36 3.84
C SER A 99 11.82 10.72 2.91
N PRO A 100 10.90 9.79 2.57
CA PRO A 100 9.82 10.08 1.65
C PRO A 100 8.84 11.08 2.27
N PRO A 101 8.37 12.06 1.46
CA PRO A 101 7.39 13.02 1.92
C PRO A 101 6.10 12.34 2.37
N GLN A 102 5.40 12.98 3.30
CA GLN A 102 4.07 12.53 3.73
C GLN A 102 2.96 13.25 2.96
N PHE A 103 3.21 14.50 2.54
CA PHE A 103 2.23 15.28 1.80
C PHE A 103 2.85 15.98 0.59
N VAL A 104 2.02 16.17 -0.44
CA VAL A 104 2.30 16.96 -1.63
C VAL A 104 1.21 18.02 -1.79
N PHE A 105 1.58 19.21 -2.23
CA PHE A 105 0.61 20.25 -2.53
C PHE A 105 0.08 20.10 -3.96
N GLY A 106 -1.23 19.89 -4.10
CA GLY A 106 -1.89 19.73 -5.39
C GLY A 106 -3.06 20.67 -5.63
N PRO A 107 -3.80 20.47 -6.75
CA PRO A 107 -4.89 21.36 -7.15
C PRO A 107 -6.01 21.48 -6.13
N LYS A 108 -6.17 20.46 -5.27
CA LYS A 108 -7.19 20.41 -4.21
C LYS A 108 -6.63 20.69 -2.82
N GLY A 109 -5.41 21.22 -2.75
CA GLY A 109 -4.65 21.39 -1.51
C GLY A 109 -3.72 20.21 -1.22
N TRP A 110 -3.36 20.04 0.05
CA TRP A 110 -2.47 18.98 0.49
C TRP A 110 -3.14 17.60 0.40
N GLU A 111 -2.44 16.64 -0.19
CA GLU A 111 -2.82 15.22 -0.18
C GLU A 111 -1.63 14.34 0.22
N GLN A 112 -1.92 13.11 0.65
CA GLN A 112 -0.88 12.17 1.05
C GLN A 112 -0.04 11.73 -0.15
N VAL A 113 1.24 11.46 0.09
CA VAL A 113 2.14 10.83 -0.90
C VAL A 113 2.34 9.36 -0.55
N HIS A 114 2.38 8.52 -1.58
CA HIS A 114 2.67 7.10 -1.53
C HIS A 114 3.97 6.84 -2.28
N VAL A 115 4.82 5.95 -1.77
CA VAL A 115 5.90 5.36 -2.57
C VAL A 115 5.24 4.18 -3.31
N GLY A 116 4.73 4.45 -4.51
CA GLY A 116 3.93 3.51 -5.29
C GLY A 116 4.80 2.57 -6.12
N HIS A 117 4.31 1.34 -6.34
CA HIS A 117 4.98 0.33 -7.17
C HIS A 117 4.60 0.49 -8.64
N LEU A 118 5.50 1.05 -9.45
CA LEU A 118 5.31 1.15 -10.90
C LEU A 118 5.18 -0.22 -11.56
N CYS A 119 5.90 -1.24 -11.06
CA CYS A 119 5.79 -2.61 -11.56
C CYS A 119 4.38 -3.21 -11.37
N HIS A 120 3.62 -2.73 -10.37
CA HIS A 120 2.23 -3.10 -10.21
C HIS A 120 1.35 -2.35 -11.22
N ASP A 121 1.56 -1.05 -11.37
CA ASP A 121 0.75 -0.19 -12.24
C ASP A 121 0.89 -0.53 -13.74
N GLN A 122 2.01 -1.14 -14.13
CA GLN A 122 2.32 -1.54 -15.49
C GLN A 122 1.91 -2.99 -15.83
N ASP A 123 1.62 -3.83 -14.84
CA ASP A 123 1.23 -5.23 -15.08
C ASP A 123 -0.30 -5.38 -15.18
N GLU A 124 -0.81 -5.36 -16.42
CA GLU A 124 -2.23 -5.55 -16.73
C GLU A 124 -2.78 -6.93 -16.33
N THR A 125 -1.89 -7.92 -16.12
CA THR A 125 -2.28 -9.27 -15.69
C THR A 125 -2.43 -9.38 -14.17
N CYS A 126 -2.02 -8.36 -13.43
CA CYS A 126 -2.06 -8.39 -11.97
C CYS A 126 -3.49 -8.26 -11.45
N GLU A 127 -3.98 -9.31 -10.76
CA GLU A 127 -5.29 -9.28 -10.12
C GLU A 127 -5.35 -8.39 -8.86
N GLY A 128 -4.19 -7.90 -8.41
CA GLY A 128 -4.04 -7.09 -7.20
C GLY A 128 -4.25 -7.89 -5.91
N GLY A 129 -4.57 -7.17 -4.83
CA GLY A 129 -4.82 -7.77 -3.51
C GLY A 129 -3.56 -8.19 -2.73
N PRO A 130 -3.72 -8.76 -1.52
CA PRO A 130 -2.60 -9.06 -0.62
C PRO A 130 -1.62 -10.12 -1.12
N GLN A 131 -2.04 -10.96 -2.07
CA GLN A 131 -1.18 -11.99 -2.68
C GLN A 131 -0.37 -11.47 -3.87
N CYS A 132 -0.57 -10.21 -4.24
CA CYS A 132 0.16 -9.56 -5.33
C CYS A 132 1.67 -9.54 -5.05
N ARG A 133 2.45 -10.17 -5.93
CA ARG A 133 3.91 -10.26 -5.81
C ARG A 133 4.60 -8.89 -5.95
N HIS A 134 4.05 -7.97 -6.73
CA HIS A 134 4.60 -6.62 -6.88
C HIS A 134 4.68 -5.85 -5.55
N ARG A 135 3.82 -6.16 -4.57
CA ARG A 135 3.85 -5.54 -3.23
C ARG A 135 5.10 -5.91 -2.42
N GLN A 136 5.77 -7.00 -2.83
CA GLN A 136 7.00 -7.49 -2.24
C GLN A 136 8.23 -6.92 -2.95
N CYS A 137 8.06 -6.21 -4.08
CA CYS A 137 9.17 -5.57 -4.78
C CYS A 137 9.78 -4.44 -3.94
N VAL A 138 11.11 -4.36 -3.88
CA VAL A 138 11.84 -3.27 -3.24
C VAL A 138 12.72 -2.48 -4.20
N ASN A 139 12.86 -2.91 -5.46
CA ASN A 139 13.71 -2.25 -6.47
C ASN A 139 13.34 -0.75 -6.60
N PRO A 140 14.25 0.20 -6.29
CA PRO A 140 14.00 1.64 -6.39
C PRO A 140 13.52 2.09 -7.76
N ASP A 141 14.01 1.48 -8.85
CA ASP A 141 13.60 1.81 -10.23
C ASP A 141 12.13 1.46 -10.51
N HIS A 142 11.53 0.61 -9.68
CA HIS A 142 10.11 0.24 -9.75
C HIS A 142 9.26 1.06 -8.77
N LEU A 143 9.79 2.12 -8.19
CA LEU A 143 9.11 2.96 -7.21
C LEU A 143 9.03 4.41 -7.68
N ALA A 144 7.91 5.07 -7.41
CA ALA A 144 7.78 6.50 -7.61
C ALA A 144 6.94 7.14 -6.51
N LEU A 145 7.19 8.42 -6.23
CA LEU A 145 6.29 9.20 -5.40
C LEU A 145 5.01 9.51 -6.20
N GLN A 146 3.90 8.98 -5.70
CA GLN A 146 2.58 9.20 -6.27
C GLN A 146 1.71 9.95 -5.28
N SER A 147 0.96 10.93 -5.76
CA SER A 147 -0.11 11.51 -4.96
C SER A 147 -1.17 10.45 -4.64
N HIS A 148 -1.88 10.62 -3.53
CA HIS A 148 -2.94 9.69 -3.15
C HIS A 148 -3.96 9.50 -4.27
N SER A 149 -4.37 10.59 -4.93
CA SER A 149 -5.31 10.53 -6.04
C SER A 149 -4.75 9.82 -7.29
N ALA A 150 -3.45 9.94 -7.59
CA ALA A 150 -2.81 9.22 -8.68
C ALA A 150 -2.64 7.72 -8.35
N ASN A 151 -2.12 7.38 -7.16
CA ASN A 151 -1.94 6.00 -6.71
C ASN A 151 -3.26 5.21 -6.67
N ILE A 152 -4.36 5.85 -6.23
CA ILE A 152 -5.69 5.23 -6.26
C ILE A 152 -6.19 4.99 -7.69
N ARG A 153 -5.85 5.87 -8.63
CA ARG A 153 -6.24 5.75 -10.04
C ARG A 153 -5.45 4.67 -10.77
N ALA A 154 -4.16 4.55 -10.45
CA ALA A 154 -3.26 3.54 -11.02
C ALA A 154 -3.55 2.14 -10.47
N GLY A 155 -3.93 2.02 -9.20
CA GLY A 155 -4.16 0.72 -8.57
C GLY A 155 -5.39 -0.04 -9.08
N HIS A 156 -5.28 -1.37 -9.15
CA HIS A 156 -6.36 -2.29 -9.56
C HIS A 156 -7.46 -2.54 -8.51
N ALA A 157 -7.42 -1.88 -7.34
CA ALA A 157 -8.39 -2.15 -6.27
C ALA A 157 -9.85 -1.96 -6.73
N GLY A 158 -10.12 -0.90 -7.50
CA GLY A 158 -11.44 -0.67 -8.08
C GLY A 158 -11.88 -1.76 -9.05
N GLU A 159 -10.95 -2.30 -9.84
CA GLU A 159 -11.22 -3.42 -10.75
C GLU A 159 -11.45 -4.73 -10.00
N HIS A 160 -10.60 -5.07 -9.03
CA HIS A 160 -10.78 -6.23 -8.16
C HIS A 160 -12.16 -6.20 -7.47
N HIS A 161 -12.59 -5.05 -6.94
CA HIS A 161 -13.93 -4.90 -6.36
C HIS A 161 -15.05 -5.02 -7.40
N ARG A 162 -14.85 -4.55 -8.64
CA ARG A 162 -15.82 -4.69 -9.73
C ARG A 162 -15.99 -6.14 -10.19
N ARG A 163 -14.88 -6.89 -10.29
CA ARG A 163 -14.83 -8.31 -10.72
C ARG A 163 -15.54 -9.27 -9.77
N LYS A 164 -15.70 -8.90 -8.48
CA LYS A 164 -16.43 -9.74 -7.52
C LYS A 164 -17.85 -10.02 -8.00
N THR A 165 -18.18 -11.30 -8.16
CA THR A 165 -19.52 -11.79 -8.49
C THR A 165 -20.38 -11.97 -7.24
N GLU A 166 -19.76 -12.05 -6.06
CA GLU A 166 -20.42 -12.39 -4.80
C GLU A 166 -19.98 -11.46 -3.65
N CYS A 167 -20.87 -11.29 -2.66
CA CYS A 167 -20.55 -10.57 -1.43
C CYS A 167 -19.74 -11.46 -0.45
N PRO A 168 -19.14 -10.90 0.64
CA PRO A 168 -18.35 -11.67 1.59
C PRO A 168 -19.09 -12.83 2.29
N SER A 169 -20.42 -12.78 2.32
CA SER A 169 -21.25 -13.86 2.87
C SER A 169 -21.59 -14.94 1.83
N GLY A 170 -21.21 -14.78 0.55
CA GLY A 170 -21.47 -15.74 -0.54
C GLY A 170 -22.70 -15.44 -1.41
N HIS A 171 -23.44 -14.36 -1.18
CA HIS A 171 -24.60 -14.03 -2.04
C HIS A 171 -24.15 -13.45 -3.38
N ALA A 172 -24.70 -13.97 -4.48
CA ALA A 172 -24.48 -13.47 -5.82
C ALA A 172 -24.97 -12.02 -5.98
N TYR A 173 -24.10 -11.13 -6.47
CA TYR A 173 -24.44 -9.74 -6.73
C TYR A 173 -25.41 -9.57 -7.89
N VAL A 174 -25.45 -10.50 -8.84
CA VAL A 174 -26.44 -10.48 -9.93
C VAL A 174 -27.88 -10.56 -9.42
N GLU A 175 -28.11 -11.28 -8.31
CA GLU A 175 -29.44 -11.46 -7.71
C GLU A 175 -29.70 -10.46 -6.58
N HIS A 176 -28.71 -10.29 -5.69
CA HIS A 176 -28.87 -9.57 -4.43
C HIS A 176 -28.16 -8.21 -4.39
N GLY A 177 -27.38 -7.88 -5.41
CA GLY A 177 -26.59 -6.67 -5.46
C GLY A 177 -27.44 -5.41 -5.71
N PHE A 178 -26.96 -4.30 -5.18
CA PHE A 178 -27.36 -2.96 -5.61
C PHE A 178 -26.23 -1.96 -5.36
N VAL A 179 -26.30 -0.81 -6.02
CA VAL A 179 -25.34 0.28 -5.88
C VAL A 179 -26.04 1.47 -5.26
N TYR A 180 -25.39 2.12 -4.31
CA TYR A 180 -25.88 3.35 -3.69
C TYR A 180 -24.77 4.39 -3.67
N THR A 181 -25.11 5.60 -4.12
CA THR A 181 -24.24 6.78 -4.09
C THR A 181 -24.74 7.70 -3.00
N ASP A 182 -23.88 7.99 -2.01
CA ASP A 182 -24.24 8.87 -0.91
C ASP A 182 -24.28 10.36 -1.34
N PRO A 183 -24.86 11.27 -0.54
CA PRO A 183 -24.92 12.70 -0.86
C PRO A 183 -23.54 13.37 -1.00
N ARG A 184 -22.45 12.71 -0.59
CA ARG A 184 -21.07 13.18 -0.75
C ARG A 184 -20.45 12.66 -2.05
N GLY A 185 -21.21 11.94 -2.88
CA GLY A 185 -20.79 11.39 -4.16
C GLY A 185 -20.06 10.04 -4.07
N THR A 186 -19.97 9.41 -2.90
CA THR A 186 -19.27 8.13 -2.76
C THR A 186 -20.20 6.97 -3.13
N THR A 187 -19.79 6.18 -4.12
CA THR A 187 -20.56 5.04 -4.63
C THR A 187 -20.09 3.73 -4.00
N ARG A 188 -21.01 2.93 -3.46
CA ARG A 188 -20.73 1.63 -2.82
C ARG A 188 -21.69 0.56 -3.31
N ARG A 189 -21.22 -0.69 -3.40
CA ARG A 189 -22.03 -1.88 -3.72
C ARG A 189 -22.47 -2.56 -2.43
N TYR A 190 -23.75 -2.88 -2.32
CA TYR A 190 -24.37 -3.52 -1.17
C TYR A 190 -25.07 -4.82 -1.58
N CYS A 191 -25.33 -5.68 -0.59
CA CYS A 191 -26.08 -6.92 -0.75
C CYS A 191 -27.40 -6.83 0.04
N ARG A 192 -28.54 -6.94 -0.64
CA ARG A 192 -29.88 -6.88 -0.02
C ARG A 192 -30.10 -8.02 0.98
N ALA A 193 -29.67 -9.23 0.62
CA ALA A 193 -29.73 -10.39 1.51
C ALA A 193 -29.00 -10.12 2.84
N CYS A 194 -27.75 -9.65 2.79
CA CYS A 194 -27.00 -9.25 3.99
C CYS A 194 -27.68 -8.11 4.77
N GLN A 195 -28.24 -7.10 4.10
CA GLN A 195 -28.99 -6.03 4.79
C GLN A 195 -30.23 -6.55 5.52
N SER A 196 -30.89 -7.57 4.97
CA SER A 196 -32.02 -8.25 5.62
C SER A 196 -31.61 -9.27 6.70
N GLY A 197 -30.32 -9.37 7.01
CA GLY A 197 -29.80 -10.29 8.02
C GLY A 197 -29.61 -11.73 7.54
N GLN A 198 -29.75 -11.99 6.24
CA GLN A 198 -29.52 -13.33 5.67
C GLN A 198 -28.02 -13.65 5.61
N ARG A 199 -27.68 -14.90 5.90
CA ARG A 199 -26.36 -15.51 5.67
C ARG A 199 -26.52 -16.51 4.53
N ALA A 200 -25.54 -16.62 3.61
CA ALA A 200 -25.65 -17.62 2.55
C ALA A 200 -25.59 -19.03 3.16
N ALA A 201 -26.16 -20.00 2.45
CA ALA A 201 -26.25 -21.39 2.90
C ALA A 201 -24.88 -21.99 3.27
N GLU A 202 -23.81 -21.58 2.58
CA GLU A 202 -22.44 -22.06 2.77
C GLU A 202 -21.59 -21.17 3.69
N PHE A 203 -22.16 -20.15 4.35
CA PHE A 203 -21.38 -19.21 5.16
C PHE A 203 -20.92 -19.83 6.48
N VAL A 204 -19.80 -20.56 6.42
CA VAL A 204 -19.03 -21.02 7.59
C VAL A 204 -18.33 -19.81 8.19
N GLY A 205 -18.94 -19.20 9.20
CA GLY A 205 -18.29 -18.10 9.90
C GLY A 205 -17.02 -18.64 10.57
N SER A 206 -15.83 -18.35 10.03
CA SER A 206 -14.61 -18.55 10.80
C SER A 206 -14.64 -17.53 11.93
N ARG A 207 -15.07 -17.96 13.12
CA ARG A 207 -14.61 -17.32 14.35
C ARG A 207 -13.09 -17.42 14.26
N LYS A 208 -12.39 -16.32 13.92
CA LYS A 208 -10.99 -16.17 14.33
C LYS A 208 -11.02 -16.49 15.83
N LEU A 209 -10.40 -17.60 16.21
CA LEU A 209 -10.37 -18.10 17.58
C LEU A 209 -10.02 -16.95 18.52
N LEU A 210 -11.01 -16.40 19.22
CA LEU A 210 -10.77 -15.80 20.52
C LEU A 210 -10.48 -17.01 21.42
N GLY A 211 -9.21 -17.39 21.48
CA GLY A 211 -8.73 -18.26 22.53
C GLY A 211 -8.97 -17.54 23.84
N VAL A 212 -10.06 -17.88 24.52
CA VAL A 212 -10.17 -17.62 25.95
C VAL A 212 -9.20 -18.62 26.55
N ALA A 213 -8.05 -18.12 27.01
CA ALA A 213 -7.16 -18.90 27.86
C ALA A 213 -7.94 -19.32 29.12
N ALA A 214 -7.64 -20.54 29.58
CA ALA A 214 -8.35 -21.35 30.56
C ALA A 214 -8.80 -20.62 31.84
#